data_AF-A0A522LPM3-F1
#
_entry.id   AF-A0A522LPM3-F1
#
_cell.length_a   1.000
_cell.length_b   1.000
_cell.length_c   1.000
_cell.angle_alpha   90.00
_cell.angle_beta   90.00
_cell.angle_gamma   90.00
#
_symmetry.space_group_name_H-M   'P 1'
#
loop_
_entity.id
_entity.type
_entity.pdbx_description
1 polymer ?
#
loop_
_entity_poly.entity_id
_entity_poly.type
_entity_poly.pdbx_seq_one_letter_code
_entity_poly.pdbx_strand_id
1 'polypeptide(L)'
;MDKKKLALIHIVKKELGLSDSEYRGLLQKAAGVRSAKELDNEKFKVLMNYFVRSPHYRLNAQGLTIRQKLFIKYLAQQLHWDQLHLDNFVHKYYGKTDIDTLTRKEAVKVIESLKHIRQHAAGAVKPAEAN
;
A
#
# COMPACT_ATOMS: atom_id res chain seq x y z
N MET A 1 12.37 -14.98 7.15
CA MET A 1 11.61 -13.89 6.48
C MET A 1 12.51 -12.67 6.34
N ASP A 2 12.32 -11.83 5.31
CA ASP A 2 13.10 -10.60 5.11
C ASP A 2 12.74 -9.52 6.16
N LYS A 3 13.73 -8.79 6.68
CA LYS A 3 13.55 -7.65 7.59
C LYS A 3 12.59 -6.61 7.02
N LYS A 4 12.57 -6.41 5.70
CA LYS A 4 11.64 -5.48 5.02
C LYS A 4 10.17 -5.89 5.20
N LYS A 5 9.88 -7.20 5.16
CA LYS A 5 8.52 -7.74 5.35
C LYS A 5 8.07 -7.56 6.79
N LEU A 6 8.96 -7.84 7.75
CA LEU A 6 8.68 -7.61 9.17
C LEU A 6 8.37 -6.13 9.45
N ALA A 7 9.18 -5.23 8.89
CA ALA A 7 8.96 -3.78 8.99
C ALA A 7 7.60 -3.37 8.41
N LEU A 8 7.21 -3.92 7.25
CA LEU A 8 5.90 -3.64 6.66
C LEU A 8 4.74 -4.02 7.59
N ILE A 9 4.83 -5.16 8.29
CA ILE A 9 3.75 -5.56 9.19
C ILE A 9 3.67 -4.64 10.40
N HIS A 10 4.81 -4.21 10.94
CA HIS A 10 4.83 -3.23 12.03
C HIS A 10 4.29 -1.87 11.60
N ILE A 11 4.55 -1.45 10.35
CA ILE A 11 3.92 -0.28 9.75
C ILE A 11 2.41 -0.49 9.70
N VAL A 12 1.93 -1.60 9.12
CA VAL A 12 0.50 -1.92 9.04
C VAL A 12 -0.18 -1.91 10.41
N LYS A 13 0.46 -2.48 11.44
CA LYS A 13 -0.03 -2.44 12.83
C LYS A 13 -0.19 -0.99 13.32
N LYS A 14 0.84 -0.16 13.13
CA LYS A 14 0.84 1.26 13.55
C LYS A 14 -0.24 2.06 12.82
N GLU A 15 -0.33 1.86 11.50
CA GLU A 15 -1.27 2.52 10.61
C GLU A 15 -2.74 2.20 10.95
N LEU A 16 -3.00 1.00 11.46
CA LEU A 16 -4.33 0.61 11.93
C LEU A 16 -4.64 0.97 13.38
N GLY A 17 -3.65 1.47 14.14
CA GLY A 17 -3.80 1.69 15.57
C GLY A 17 -4.14 0.43 16.36
N LEU A 18 -3.78 -0.77 15.87
CA LEU A 18 -4.12 -2.02 16.55
C LEU A 18 -3.34 -2.15 17.85
N SER A 19 -4.05 -2.49 18.91
CA SER A 19 -3.43 -2.96 20.14
C SER A 19 -2.66 -4.26 19.90
N ASP A 20 -1.79 -4.57 20.86
CA ASP A 20 -0.98 -5.77 20.86
C ASP A 20 -1.82 -7.07 20.82
N SER A 21 -2.98 -7.09 21.49
CA SER A 21 -3.89 -8.23 21.52
C SER A 21 -4.65 -8.38 20.19
N GLU A 22 -5.19 -7.29 19.65
CA GLU A 22 -5.89 -7.28 18.36
C GLU A 22 -4.96 -7.71 17.22
N TYR A 23 -3.72 -7.23 17.25
CA TYR A 23 -2.70 -7.62 16.29
C TYR A 23 -2.38 -9.12 16.35
N ARG A 24 -2.20 -9.69 17.55
CA ARG A 24 -1.99 -11.15 17.71
C ARG A 24 -3.20 -11.96 17.26
N GLY A 25 -4.42 -11.50 17.57
CA GLY A 25 -5.66 -12.13 17.11
C GLY A 25 -5.80 -12.12 15.59
N LEU A 26 -5.38 -11.02 14.95
CA LEU A 26 -5.35 -10.90 13.50
C LEU A 26 -4.36 -11.86 12.86
N LEU A 27 -3.14 -11.96 13.39
CA LEU A 27 -2.13 -12.92 12.93
C LEU A 27 -2.64 -14.36 13.03
N GLN A 28 -3.31 -14.69 14.14
CA GLN A 28 -3.87 -16.02 14.35
C GLN A 28 -4.98 -16.32 13.35
N LYS A 29 -5.89 -15.36 13.12
CA LYS A 29 -7.02 -15.52 12.20
C LYS A 29 -6.59 -15.60 10.74
N ALA A 30 -5.60 -14.80 10.34
CA ALA A 30 -5.18 -14.70 8.95
C ALA A 30 -4.15 -15.79 8.58
N ALA A 31 -3.17 -16.06 9.45
CA ALA A 31 -2.00 -16.86 9.12
C ALA A 31 -1.72 -17.98 10.14
N GLY A 32 -2.58 -18.16 11.14
CA GLY A 32 -2.47 -19.22 12.14
C GLY A 32 -1.35 -19.04 13.18
N VAL A 33 -0.73 -17.86 13.25
CA VAL A 33 0.44 -17.60 14.12
C VAL A 33 0.16 -16.53 15.16
N ARG A 34 0.87 -16.55 16.29
CA ARG A 34 0.70 -15.55 17.36
C ARG A 34 1.74 -14.44 17.34
N SER A 35 2.79 -14.58 16.56
CA SER A 35 3.87 -13.60 16.44
C SER A 35 4.29 -13.36 15.00
N ALA A 36 4.65 -12.11 14.71
CA ALA A 36 5.23 -11.73 13.42
C ALA A 36 6.55 -12.47 13.13
N LYS A 37 7.25 -12.91 14.19
CA LYS A 37 8.49 -13.70 14.08
C LYS A 37 8.25 -15.09 13.48
N GLU A 38 7.02 -15.62 13.58
CA GLU A 38 6.63 -16.94 13.08
C GLU A 38 6.11 -16.90 11.63
N LEU A 39 6.08 -15.71 11.01
CA LEU A 39 5.68 -15.56 9.63
C LEU A 39 6.82 -15.98 8.69
N ASP A 40 6.55 -17.00 7.88
CA ASP A 40 7.31 -17.30 6.68
C ASP A 40 6.75 -16.53 5.47
N ASN A 41 7.32 -16.76 4.28
CA ASN A 41 6.91 -16.06 3.07
C ASN A 41 5.46 -16.38 2.65
N GLU A 42 5.00 -17.61 2.86
CA GLU A 42 3.65 -18.06 2.51
C GLU A 42 2.63 -17.45 3.46
N LYS A 43 2.85 -17.58 4.78
CA LYS A 43 2.01 -16.97 5.81
C LYS A 43 1.93 -15.46 5.69
N PHE A 44 3.04 -14.81 5.32
CA PHE A 44 3.05 -13.38 5.01
C PHE A 44 2.13 -13.04 3.83
N LYS A 45 2.17 -13.85 2.76
CA LYS A 45 1.31 -13.66 1.59
C LYS A 45 -0.16 -13.85 1.96
N VAL A 46 -0.48 -14.85 2.78
CA VAL A 46 -1.85 -15.05 3.30
C VAL A 46 -2.31 -13.87 4.15
N LEU A 47 -1.46 -13.39 5.07
CA LEU A 47 -1.73 -12.21 5.89
C LEU A 47 -2.00 -10.97 5.02
N MET A 48 -1.18 -10.75 3.99
CA MET A 48 -1.39 -9.64 3.06
C MET A 48 -2.67 -9.81 2.25
N ASN A 49 -2.98 -11.01 1.77
CA ASN A 49 -4.24 -11.30 1.10
C ASN A 49 -5.44 -11.05 2.02
N TYR A 50 -5.32 -11.36 3.31
CA TYR A 50 -6.35 -11.09 4.30
C TYR A 50 -6.58 -9.58 4.50
N PHE A 51 -5.52 -8.78 4.62
CA PHE A 51 -5.63 -7.31 4.65
C PHE A 51 -6.24 -6.73 3.37
N VAL A 52 -5.81 -7.27 2.22
CA VAL A 52 -6.21 -6.80 0.88
C VAL A 52 -7.66 -7.16 0.56
N ARG A 53 -8.16 -8.29 1.07
CA ARG A 53 -9.54 -8.76 0.79
C ARG A 53 -10.56 -8.27 1.81
N SER A 54 -10.13 -7.82 2.99
CA SER A 54 -11.02 -7.40 4.05
C SER A 54 -11.35 -5.89 3.95
N PRO A 55 -12.64 -5.52 3.85
CA PRO A 55 -13.06 -4.11 3.88
C PRO A 55 -12.93 -3.45 5.26
N HIS A 56 -12.55 -4.20 6.30
CA HIS A 56 -12.47 -3.76 7.70
C HIS A 56 -11.22 -2.95 8.04
N TYR A 57 -10.30 -2.74 7.10
CA TYR A 57 -9.01 -2.08 7.34
C TYR A 57 -8.98 -0.64 6.83
N ARG A 58 -9.83 0.21 7.40
CA ARG A 58 -9.87 1.66 7.15
C ARG A 58 -8.77 2.35 7.97
N LEU A 59 -8.03 3.26 7.34
CA LEU A 59 -6.92 4.02 7.92
C LEU A 59 -7.34 5.39 8.44
N ASN A 60 -8.43 5.95 7.92
CA ASN A 60 -8.91 7.27 8.29
C ASN A 60 -10.45 7.30 8.32
N ALA A 61 -11.02 8.38 8.86
CA ALA A 61 -12.46 8.60 8.92
C ALA A 61 -13.12 8.62 7.52
N GLN A 62 -12.35 8.96 6.49
CA GLN A 62 -12.78 9.06 5.09
C GLN A 62 -12.80 7.69 4.37
N GLY A 63 -12.43 6.61 5.08
CA GLY A 63 -12.57 5.23 4.62
C GLY A 63 -11.49 4.74 3.66
N LEU A 64 -10.34 5.42 3.58
CA LEU A 64 -9.13 4.95 2.90
C LEU A 64 -8.76 3.58 3.45
N THR A 65 -8.53 2.60 2.58
CA THR A 65 -8.13 1.27 3.03
C THR A 65 -6.61 1.09 3.01
N ILE A 66 -6.08 0.20 3.85
CA ILE A 66 -4.67 -0.22 3.75
C ILE A 66 -4.31 -0.65 2.34
N ARG A 67 -5.17 -1.46 1.72
CA ARG A 67 -4.95 -1.95 0.36
C ARG A 67 -4.67 -0.79 -0.61
N GLN A 68 -5.48 0.25 -0.54
CA GLN A 68 -5.33 1.42 -1.41
C GLN A 68 -4.04 2.17 -1.11
N LYS A 69 -3.75 2.48 0.17
CA LYS A 69 -2.50 3.17 0.56
C LYS A 69 -1.26 2.39 0.10
N LEU A 70 -1.22 1.08 0.35
CA LEU A 70 -0.10 0.23 -0.05
C LEU A 70 0.04 0.15 -1.57
N PHE A 71 -1.06 0.07 -2.30
CA PHE A 71 -0.99 0.00 -3.75
C PHE A 71 -0.54 1.33 -4.37
N ILE A 72 -0.96 2.47 -3.82
CA ILE A 72 -0.46 3.79 -4.21
C ILE A 72 1.05 3.87 -3.96
N LYS A 73 1.52 3.52 -2.76
CA LYS A 73 2.96 3.51 -2.43
C LYS A 73 3.77 2.59 -3.34
N TYR A 74 3.22 1.41 -3.66
CA TYR A 74 3.84 0.47 -4.60
C TYR A 74 3.98 1.09 -6.00
N LEU A 75 2.91 1.69 -6.54
CA LEU A 75 2.95 2.34 -7.86
C LEU A 75 3.93 3.51 -7.90
N ALA A 76 3.95 4.35 -6.87
CA ALA A 76 4.92 5.44 -6.74
C ALA A 76 6.36 4.93 -6.73
N GLN A 77 6.64 3.85 -5.99
CA GLN A 77 7.96 3.23 -6.00
C GLN A 77 8.35 2.68 -7.38
N GLN A 78 7.41 2.10 -8.13
CA GLN A 78 7.66 1.64 -9.51
C GLN A 78 7.94 2.79 -10.49
N LEU A 79 7.45 3.99 -10.18
CA LEU A 79 7.74 5.21 -10.92
C LEU A 79 9.00 5.93 -10.43
N HIS A 80 9.71 5.36 -9.45
CA HIS A 80 10.83 6.00 -8.75
C HIS A 80 10.47 7.34 -8.10
N TRP A 81 9.21 7.50 -7.70
CA TRP A 81 8.76 8.69 -6.96
C TRP A 81 9.08 8.55 -5.49
N ASP A 82 9.63 9.61 -4.91
CA ASP A 82 9.78 9.74 -3.48
C ASP A 82 8.46 10.22 -2.82
N GLN A 83 8.47 10.30 -1.49
CA GLN A 83 7.30 10.71 -0.72
C GLN A 83 6.88 12.15 -1.06
N LEU A 84 7.85 13.06 -1.24
CA LEU A 84 7.58 14.46 -1.56
C LEU A 84 6.90 14.63 -2.92
N HIS A 85 7.37 13.92 -3.94
CA HIS A 85 6.74 13.93 -5.26
C HIS A 85 5.30 13.42 -5.18
N LEU A 86 5.08 12.32 -4.46
CA LEU A 86 3.76 11.73 -4.31
C LEU A 86 2.79 12.68 -3.58
N ASP A 87 3.25 13.35 -2.52
CA ASP A 87 2.45 14.34 -1.79
C ASP A 87 2.16 15.57 -2.66
N ASN A 88 3.15 16.08 -3.41
CA ASN A 88 2.95 17.16 -4.38
C ASN A 88 1.95 16.80 -5.48
N PHE A 89 1.99 15.55 -5.97
CA PHE A 89 1.03 15.05 -6.95
C PHE A 89 -0.39 15.02 -6.37
N VAL A 90 -0.54 14.47 -5.15
CA VAL A 90 -1.82 14.40 -4.44
C VAL A 90 -2.36 15.79 -4.13
N HIS A 91 -1.50 16.73 -3.75
CA HIS A 91 -1.85 18.14 -3.54
C HIS A 91 -2.35 18.79 -4.84
N LYS A 92 -1.57 18.69 -5.91
CA LYS A 92 -1.86 19.35 -7.19
C LYS A 92 -3.17 18.86 -7.84
N TYR A 93 -3.43 17.56 -7.84
CA TYR A 93 -4.55 16.99 -8.60
C TYR A 93 -5.77 16.65 -7.75
N TYR A 94 -5.63 16.52 -6.43
CA TYR A 94 -6.70 16.09 -5.54
C TYR A 94 -6.94 17.05 -4.37
N GLY A 95 -6.12 18.11 -4.21
CA GLY A 95 -6.28 19.11 -3.16
C GLY A 95 -6.09 18.55 -1.75
N LYS A 96 -5.33 17.46 -1.62
CA LYS A 96 -5.06 16.77 -0.34
C LYS A 96 -3.60 16.98 0.07
N THR A 97 -3.34 17.01 1.37
CA THR A 97 -1.96 17.21 1.88
C THR A 97 -1.07 16.02 1.58
N ASP A 98 -1.64 14.82 1.67
CA ASP A 98 -0.94 13.54 1.59
C ASP A 98 -1.95 12.41 1.32
N ILE A 99 -1.43 11.20 1.14
CA ILE A 99 -2.23 9.99 0.88
C ILE A 99 -3.20 9.68 2.02
N ASP A 100 -2.83 10.01 3.26
CA ASP A 100 -3.60 9.67 4.48
C ASP A 100 -4.84 10.53 4.67
N THR A 101 -4.97 11.61 3.91
CA THR A 101 -6.19 12.44 3.87
C THR A 101 -7.12 12.09 2.71
N LEU A 102 -6.75 11.12 1.86
CA LEU A 102 -7.60 10.68 0.75
C LEU A 102 -8.85 9.96 1.26
N THR A 103 -9.96 10.20 0.58
CA THR A 103 -11.13 9.34 0.67
C THR A 103 -10.91 8.04 -0.10
N ARG A 104 -11.73 7.03 0.17
CA ARG A 104 -11.74 5.79 -0.62
C ARG A 104 -11.86 6.05 -2.13
N LYS A 105 -12.72 6.99 -2.54
CA LYS A 105 -12.99 7.26 -3.98
C LYS A 105 -11.81 7.99 -4.62
N GLU A 106 -11.21 8.95 -3.94
CA GLU A 106 -10.02 9.66 -4.44
C GLU A 106 -8.83 8.71 -4.56
N ALA A 107 -8.64 7.80 -3.59
CA ALA A 107 -7.59 6.81 -3.68
C ALA A 107 -7.72 5.89 -4.90
N VAL A 108 -8.94 5.52 -5.32
CA VAL A 108 -9.17 4.80 -6.58
C VAL A 108 -8.70 5.64 -7.78
N LYS A 109 -9.05 6.93 -7.82
CA LYS A 109 -8.64 7.83 -8.91
C LYS A 109 -7.11 7.99 -8.96
N VAL A 110 -6.46 8.18 -7.81
CA VAL A 110 -4.99 8.26 -7.72
C VAL A 110 -4.35 6.98 -8.28
N ILE A 111 -4.87 5.81 -7.92
CA ILE A 111 -4.39 4.53 -8.44
C ILE A 111 -4.48 4.48 -9.97
N GLU A 112 -5.62 4.88 -10.55
CA GLU A 112 -5.76 4.90 -12.01
C GLU A 112 -4.80 5.91 -12.66
N SER A 113 -4.65 7.12 -12.10
CA SER A 113 -3.68 8.09 -12.61
C SER A 113 -2.25 7.56 -12.60
N LEU A 114 -1.80 6.94 -11.50
CA LEU A 114 -0.46 6.38 -11.41
C LEU A 114 -0.25 5.20 -12.37
N LYS A 115 -1.27 4.37 -12.61
CA LYS A 115 -1.21 3.33 -13.63
C LYS A 115 -1.04 3.92 -15.03
N HIS A 116 -1.77 4.97 -15.37
CA HIS A 116 -1.64 5.67 -16.65
C HIS A 116 -0.25 6.28 -16.81
N ILE A 117 0.25 6.98 -15.80
CA ILE A 117 1.62 7.55 -15.82
C ILE A 117 2.65 6.46 -16.07
N ARG A 118 2.51 5.30 -15.39
CA ARG A 118 3.39 4.16 -15.61
C ARG A 118 3.30 3.59 -17.02
N GLN A 119 2.10 3.50 -17.59
CA GLN A 119 1.92 3.06 -18.98
C GLN A 119 2.61 4.02 -19.96
N HIS A 120 2.50 5.34 -19.74
CA HIS A 120 3.19 6.34 -20.56
C HIS A 120 4.72 6.29 -20.38
N ALA A 121 5.20 6.15 -19.15
CA ALA A 121 6.62 6.00 -18.87
C ALA A 121 7.21 4.73 -19.49
N ALA A 122 6.46 3.62 -19.48
CA ALA A 122 6.85 2.36 -20.12
C ALA A 122 6.76 2.41 -21.66
N GLY A 123 5.80 3.15 -22.21
CA GLY A 123 5.62 3.33 -23.66
C GLY A 123 6.55 4.38 -24.29
N ALA A 124 7.24 5.20 -23.48
CA ALA A 124 8.23 6.17 -23.96
C ALA A 124 9.61 5.55 -24.28
N VAL A 125 9.85 4.28 -23.91
CA VAL A 125 11.00 3.51 -24.36
C VAL A 125 10.63 2.83 -25.70
N LYS A 126 10.67 3.59 -26.79
CA LYS A 126 10.73 3.00 -28.14
C LYS A 126 12.12 2.39 -28.36
N PRO A 127 12.24 1.24 -29.06
CA PRO A 127 13.53 0.64 -29.35
C PRO A 127 14.33 1.58 -30.24
N ALA A 128 15.56 1.87 -29.84
CA ALA A 128 16.60 2.30 -30.75
C ALA A 128 16.98 1.09 -31.59
N GLU A 129 16.59 1.07 -32.86
CA GLU A 129 17.06 0.21 -33.97
C GLU A 129 16.08 0.41 -35.14
N ALA A 130 16.44 0.51 -36.41
CA ALA A 130 17.67 0.73 -37.14
C ALA A 130 17.23 1.03 -38.59
N ASN A 131 17.77 2.09 -39.20
CA ASN A 131 18.09 2.18 -40.62
C ASN A 131 18.81 3.50 -40.91
#